data_AF-A0A962EG15-F1
#
_entry.id   AF-A0A962EG15-F1
#
_cell.length_a   1.000
_cell.length_b   1.000
_cell.length_c   1.000
_cell.angle_alpha   90.00
_cell.angle_beta   90.00
_cell.angle_gamma   90.00
#
_symmetry.space_group_name_H-M   'P 1'
#
loop_
_entity.id
_entity.type
_entity.pdbx_description
1 polymer ?
#
loop_
_entity_poly.entity_id
_entity_poly.type
_entity_poly.pdbx_seq_one_letter_code
_entity_poly.pdbx_strand_id
1 'polypeptide(L)'
;LELPDGLELAIALPPGTELHPGDQLLAEDGRRFEVCAAPETVLRISSADLLLLTRAAYHLGNRHVAVEIGAGYLAIEPDPVLREMLQLLGVETTETEAPFQPESGAYGGGHKHGHDASFAEDYQLAQSLFAEHAHPHPHPHPHPHPHPHGPGEHHHDHD
;
A
#
# COMPACT_ATOMS: atom_id res chain seq x y z
N LEU A 1 19.71 -13.86 16.96
CA LEU A 1 20.22 -14.00 15.58
C LEU A 1 21.48 -14.83 15.62
N GLU A 2 21.74 -15.64 14.60
CA GLU A 2 22.97 -16.44 14.51
C GLU A 2 23.82 -15.90 13.35
N LEU A 3 25.10 -15.66 13.60
CA LEU A 3 26.06 -15.28 12.57
C LEU A 3 26.53 -16.51 11.78
N PRO A 4 27.11 -16.34 10.58
CA PRO A 4 27.64 -17.45 9.77
C PRO A 4 28.72 -18.29 10.46
N ASP A 5 29.37 -17.76 11.50
CA ASP A 5 30.38 -18.45 12.31
C ASP A 5 29.78 -19.20 13.52
N GLY A 6 28.45 -19.22 13.66
CA GLY A 6 27.71 -19.88 14.73
C GLY A 6 27.60 -19.06 16.02
N LEU A 7 28.04 -17.80 16.02
CA LEU A 7 27.88 -16.93 17.18
C LEU A 7 26.43 -16.44 17.30
N GLU A 8 25.82 -16.66 18.46
CA GLU A 8 24.52 -16.10 18.78
C GLU A 8 24.63 -14.65 19.25
N LEU A 9 23.80 -13.79 18.66
CA LEU A 9 23.63 -12.39 19.02
C LEU A 9 22.21 -12.15 19.56
N ALA A 10 22.13 -11.52 20.72
CA ALA A 10 20.92 -10.90 21.22
C ALA A 10 20.90 -9.42 20.83
N ILE A 11 19.82 -8.97 20.22
CA ILE A 11 19.62 -7.57 19.82
C ILE A 11 18.58 -6.95 20.74
N ALA A 12 18.92 -5.82 21.36
CA ALA A 12 18.01 -5.00 22.15
C ALA A 12 17.89 -3.62 21.48
N LEU A 13 16.78 -3.39 20.79
CA LEU A 13 16.47 -2.12 20.12
C LEU A 13 15.25 -1.46 20.76
N PRO A 14 15.14 -0.12 20.72
CA PRO A 14 13.92 0.58 21.09
C PRO A 14 12.70 0.02 20.33
N PRO A 15 11.52 -0.04 20.97
CA PRO A 15 10.29 -0.45 20.29
C PRO A 15 10.02 0.41 19.05
N GLY A 16 9.62 -0.21 17.95
CA GLY A 16 9.35 0.47 16.68
C GLY A 16 10.60 0.78 15.84
N THR A 17 11.78 0.26 16.23
CA THR A 17 12.96 0.30 15.36
C THR A 17 12.79 -0.70 14.21
N GLU A 18 12.82 -0.21 12.98
CA GLU A 18 12.90 -1.02 11.78
C GLU A 18 14.36 -1.09 11.32
N LEU A 19 14.81 -2.29 10.95
CA LEU A 19 16.17 -2.51 10.46
C LEU A 19 16.12 -2.66 8.95
N HIS A 20 16.92 -1.86 8.26
CA HIS A 20 17.11 -1.96 6.82
C HIS A 20 18.48 -2.56 6.48
N PRO A 21 18.59 -3.29 5.37
CA PRO A 21 19.88 -3.75 4.87
C PRO A 21 20.88 -2.59 4.71
N GLY A 22 22.09 -2.80 5.20
CA GLY A 22 23.14 -1.79 5.29
C GLY A 22 23.23 -1.06 6.63
N ASP A 23 22.19 -1.16 7.49
CA ASP A 23 22.25 -0.62 8.84
C ASP A 23 23.41 -1.22 9.63
N GLN A 24 24.05 -0.41 10.47
CA GLN A 24 25.22 -0.81 11.25
C GLN A 24 24.84 -0.89 12.73
N LEU A 25 24.95 -2.09 13.28
CA LEU A 25 24.76 -2.38 14.70
C LEU A 25 26.12 -2.37 15.40
N LEU A 26 26.24 -1.58 16.47
CA LEU A 26 27.43 -1.54 17.31
C LEU A 26 27.18 -2.33 18.59
N ALA A 27 28.01 -3.34 18.85
CA ALA A 27 28.01 -4.08 20.10
C ALA A 27 28.79 -3.36 21.19
N GLU A 28 28.51 -3.70 22.45
CA GLU A 28 29.18 -3.11 23.63
C GLU A 28 30.68 -3.36 23.68
N ASP A 29 31.15 -4.46 23.06
CA ASP A 29 32.57 -4.79 22.94
C ASP A 29 33.28 -4.06 21.77
N GLY A 30 32.56 -3.17 21.09
CA GLY A 30 33.08 -2.35 19.99
C GLY A 30 33.03 -3.00 18.61
N ARG A 31 32.53 -4.24 18.48
CA ARG A 31 32.31 -4.88 17.17
C ARG A 31 31.17 -4.22 16.42
N ARG A 32 31.29 -4.18 15.09
CA ARG A 32 30.25 -3.68 14.17
C ARG A 32 29.69 -4.82 13.35
N PHE A 33 28.38 -4.85 13.23
CA PHE A 33 27.64 -5.82 12.43
C PHE A 33 26.78 -5.06 11.42
N GLU A 34 26.80 -5.51 10.18
CA GLU A 34 25.93 -4.99 9.14
C GLU A 34 24.66 -5.84 9.07
N VAL A 35 23.51 -5.17 8.97
CA VAL A 35 22.24 -5.83 8.70
C VAL A 35 22.21 -6.22 7.23
N CYS A 36 22.01 -7.51 6.96
CA CYS A 36 21.77 -8.04 5.62
C CYS A 36 20.39 -8.70 5.61
N ALA A 37 19.58 -8.39 4.61
CA ALA A 37 18.35 -9.14 4.38
C ALA A 37 18.71 -10.56 3.89
N ALA A 38 18.10 -11.56 4.51
CA ALA A 38 18.26 -12.95 4.10
C ALA A 38 17.60 -13.16 2.73
N PRO A 39 18.17 -14.01 1.85
CA PRO A 39 17.48 -14.39 0.64
C PRO A 39 16.24 -15.21 1.00
N GLU A 40 15.15 -14.94 0.30
CA GLU A 40 13.91 -15.70 0.34
C GLU A 40 13.38 -15.92 -1.08
N THR A 41 12.47 -16.88 -1.23
CA THR A 41 11.84 -17.15 -2.52
C THR A 41 10.93 -16.00 -2.89
N VAL A 42 11.25 -15.29 -3.96
CA VAL A 42 10.45 -14.19 -4.50
C VAL A 42 10.03 -14.44 -5.94
N LEU A 43 8.90 -13.87 -6.32
CA LEU A 43 8.48 -13.77 -7.71
C LEU A 43 9.00 -12.47 -8.31
N ARG A 44 10.02 -12.56 -9.16
CA ARG A 44 10.57 -11.44 -9.93
C ARG A 44 9.69 -11.17 -11.15
N ILE A 45 9.26 -9.93 -11.33
CA ILE A 45 8.54 -9.44 -12.51
C ILE A 45 9.46 -8.51 -13.29
N SER A 46 9.58 -8.72 -14.60
CA SER A 46 10.38 -7.86 -15.47
C SER A 46 9.75 -7.68 -16.85
N SER A 47 10.13 -6.60 -17.53
CA SER A 47 9.75 -6.35 -18.92
C SER A 47 10.72 -5.37 -19.56
N ALA A 48 11.00 -5.55 -20.86
CA ALA A 48 11.71 -4.55 -21.66
C ALA A 48 10.86 -3.28 -21.90
N ASP A 49 9.53 -3.39 -21.77
CA ASP A 49 8.61 -2.26 -21.87
C ASP A 49 8.28 -1.74 -20.46
N LEU A 50 8.84 -0.57 -20.13
CA LEU A 50 8.59 0.10 -18.85
C LEU A 50 7.12 0.42 -18.63
N LEU A 51 6.34 0.71 -19.68
CA LEU A 51 4.90 0.97 -19.54
C LEU A 51 4.16 -0.27 -19.05
N LEU A 52 4.57 -1.45 -19.52
CA LEU A 52 4.01 -2.73 -19.09
C LEU A 52 4.33 -3.00 -17.62
N LEU A 53 5.58 -2.75 -17.22
CA LEU A 53 6.03 -2.90 -15.83
C LEU A 53 5.28 -1.93 -14.90
N THR A 54 5.08 -0.67 -15.32
CA THR A 54 4.28 0.31 -14.56
C THR A 54 2.82 -0.13 -14.43
N ARG A 55 2.21 -0.70 -15.47
CA ARG A 55 0.85 -1.26 -15.38
C ARG A 55 0.78 -2.42 -14.39
N ALA A 56 1.78 -3.31 -14.40
CA ALA A 56 1.87 -4.39 -13.42
C ALA A 56 1.94 -3.82 -11.98
N ALA A 57 2.81 -2.83 -11.73
CA ALA A 57 2.89 -2.16 -10.44
C ALA A 57 1.54 -1.55 -10.01
N TYR A 58 0.83 -0.88 -10.92
CA TYR A 58 -0.51 -0.34 -10.66
C TYR A 58 -1.52 -1.41 -10.25
N HIS A 59 -1.56 -2.54 -10.97
CA HIS A 59 -2.50 -3.62 -10.66
C HIS A 59 -2.18 -4.33 -9.33
N LEU A 60 -0.90 -4.50 -9.01
CA LEU A 60 -0.46 -5.04 -7.72
C LEU A 60 -0.80 -4.07 -6.58
N GLY A 61 -0.56 -2.77 -6.76
CA GLY A 61 -0.91 -1.73 -5.80
C GLY A 61 -2.42 -1.66 -5.54
N ASN A 62 -3.25 -1.74 -6.59
CA ASN A 62 -4.72 -1.80 -6.47
C ASN A 62 -5.24 -3.01 -5.70
N ARG A 63 -4.40 -4.04 -5.51
CA ARG A 63 -4.68 -5.24 -4.75
C ARG A 63 -4.06 -5.23 -3.36
N HIS A 64 -3.39 -4.14 -2.97
CA HIS A 64 -2.65 -4.02 -1.72
C HIS A 64 -1.60 -5.13 -1.53
N VAL A 65 -0.97 -5.56 -2.62
CA VAL A 65 0.14 -6.53 -2.56
C VAL A 65 1.39 -5.81 -2.07
N ALA A 66 2.17 -6.46 -1.19
CA ALA A 66 3.51 -6.00 -0.84
C ALA A 66 4.43 -6.14 -2.06
N VAL A 67 5.00 -5.03 -2.54
CA VAL A 67 5.79 -5.00 -3.77
C VAL A 67 7.12 -4.31 -3.50
N GLU A 68 8.22 -4.99 -3.78
CA GLU A 68 9.52 -4.35 -3.92
C GLU A 68 9.63 -3.76 -5.33
N ILE A 69 10.11 -2.52 -5.42
CA ILE A 69 10.35 -1.83 -6.68
C ILE A 69 11.85 -1.64 -6.85
N GLY A 70 12.39 -2.17 -7.94
CA GLY A 70 13.79 -1.92 -8.29
C GLY A 70 13.98 -1.47 -9.72
N ALA A 71 15.24 -1.22 -10.08
CA ALA A 71 15.60 -0.72 -11.40
C ALA A 71 15.31 -1.77 -12.49
N GLY A 72 14.14 -1.64 -13.13
CA GLY A 72 13.70 -2.53 -14.21
C GLY A 72 13.02 -3.82 -13.75
N TYR A 73 12.62 -3.91 -12.47
CA TYR A 73 11.89 -5.07 -11.97
C TYR A 73 10.92 -4.70 -10.84
N LEU A 74 9.97 -5.60 -10.60
CA LEU A 74 9.20 -5.66 -9.36
C LEU A 74 9.46 -7.02 -8.71
N ALA A 75 9.29 -7.13 -7.40
CA ALA A 75 9.26 -8.42 -6.73
C ALA A 75 8.09 -8.50 -5.75
N ILE A 76 7.51 -9.69 -5.61
CA ILE A 76 6.44 -10.00 -4.66
C ILE A 76 6.68 -11.39 -4.07
N GLU A 77 5.97 -11.73 -3.00
CA GLU A 77 5.89 -13.12 -2.53
C GLU A 77 5.27 -14.03 -3.63
N PRO A 78 5.74 -15.28 -3.79
CA PRO A 78 5.20 -16.21 -4.78
C PRO A 78 3.70 -16.49 -4.55
N ASP A 79 2.88 -16.01 -5.49
CA ASP A 79 1.43 -16.24 -5.51
C ASP A 79 1.02 -16.70 -6.93
N PRO A 80 0.45 -17.92 -7.07
CA PRO A 80 0.01 -18.44 -8.37
C PRO A 80 -1.07 -17.59 -9.06
N VAL A 81 -2.00 -17.00 -8.30
CA VAL A 81 -3.09 -16.17 -8.83
C VAL A 81 -2.53 -14.85 -9.37
N LEU A 82 -1.61 -14.23 -8.61
CA LEU A 82 -0.94 -13.01 -9.07
C LEU A 82 -0.03 -13.30 -10.27
N ARG A 83 0.67 -14.44 -10.29
CA ARG A 83 1.46 -14.90 -11.44
C ARG A 83 0.61 -14.98 -12.70
N GLU A 84 -0.53 -15.64 -12.66
CA GLU A 84 -1.43 -15.77 -13.81
C GLU A 84 -1.92 -14.41 -14.30
N MET A 85 -2.31 -13.52 -13.39
CA MET A 85 -2.69 -12.14 -13.73
C MET A 85 -1.54 -11.40 -14.42
N LEU A 86 -0.31 -11.50 -13.91
CA LEU A 86 0.88 -10.86 -14.46
C LEU A 86 1.20 -11.40 -15.86
N GLN A 87 1.06 -12.71 -16.07
CA GLN A 87 1.23 -13.34 -17.39
C GLN A 87 0.18 -12.83 -18.39
N LEU A 88 -1.07 -12.63 -17.97
CA LEU A 88 -2.12 -12.03 -18.82
C LEU A 88 -1.84 -10.56 -19.17
N LEU A 89 -1.13 -9.83 -18.31
CA LEU A 89 -0.64 -8.48 -18.59
C LEU A 89 0.57 -8.48 -19.56
N GLY A 90 1.16 -9.64 -19.83
CA GLY A 90 2.28 -9.81 -20.76
C GLY A 90 3.66 -9.53 -20.16
N VAL A 91 3.80 -9.38 -18.84
CA VAL A 91 5.10 -9.27 -18.17
C VAL A 91 5.72 -10.64 -17.94
N GLU A 92 7.05 -10.70 -17.89
CA GLU A 92 7.78 -11.92 -17.58
C GLU A 92 7.84 -12.11 -16.05
N THR A 93 7.64 -13.34 -15.60
CA THR A 93 7.71 -13.68 -14.16
C THR A 93 8.66 -14.85 -13.93
N THR A 94 9.51 -14.77 -12.92
CA THR A 94 10.52 -15.80 -12.60
C THR A 94 10.65 -15.94 -11.09
N GLU A 95 10.65 -17.17 -10.57
CA GLU A 95 10.97 -17.40 -9.15
C GLU A 95 12.48 -17.36 -8.96
N THR A 96 12.93 -16.67 -7.92
CA THR A 96 14.36 -16.55 -7.60
C THR A 96 14.55 -16.39 -6.10
N GLU A 97 15.73 -16.78 -5.60
CA GLU A 97 16.14 -16.54 -4.22
C GLU A 97 16.83 -15.17 -4.16
N ALA A 98 16.19 -14.21 -3.51
CA ALA A 98 16.73 -12.87 -3.35
C ALA A 98 16.21 -12.23 -2.06
N PRO A 99 16.94 -11.27 -1.47
CA PRO A 99 16.38 -10.40 -0.44
C PRO A 99 15.09 -9.75 -0.92
N PHE A 100 14.09 -9.64 -0.04
CA PHE A 100 12.83 -8.97 -0.34
C PHE A 100 12.64 -7.75 0.57
N GLN A 101 12.46 -6.58 -0.04
CA GLN A 101 12.25 -5.31 0.64
C GLN A 101 11.07 -4.57 0.00
N PRO A 102 9.82 -4.92 0.37
CA PRO A 102 8.66 -4.27 -0.19
C PRO A 102 8.59 -2.80 0.21
N GLU A 103 8.08 -1.97 -0.70
CA GLU A 103 7.86 -0.55 -0.46
C GLU A 103 6.85 -0.34 0.69
N SER A 104 7.19 0.55 1.62
CA SER A 104 6.25 0.99 2.64
C SER A 104 5.10 1.77 1.99
N GLY A 105 3.85 1.40 2.27
CA GLY A 105 2.69 2.09 1.71
C GLY A 105 2.68 3.59 2.02
N ALA A 106 2.10 4.40 1.12
CA ALA A 106 2.10 5.87 1.19
C ALA A 106 1.48 6.49 2.46
N TYR A 107 0.75 5.70 3.25
CA TYR A 107 0.06 6.11 4.47
C TYR A 107 0.73 5.58 5.75
N GLY A 108 1.97 5.07 5.67
CA GLY A 108 2.80 4.71 6.82
C GLY A 108 2.15 3.67 7.74
N GLY A 109 2.13 2.40 7.32
CA GLY A 109 1.50 1.37 8.14
C GLY A 109 1.63 -0.06 7.62
N GLY A 110 2.86 -0.52 7.36
CA GLY A 110 3.16 -1.95 7.42
C GLY A 110 3.64 -2.26 8.84
N HIS A 111 2.82 -2.97 9.64
CA HIS A 111 3.20 -3.50 10.96
C HIS A 111 3.43 -2.46 12.09
N LYS A 112 2.39 -1.77 12.56
CA LYS A 112 2.38 -1.17 13.91
C LYS A 112 1.47 -1.95 14.85
N HIS A 113 2.06 -2.84 15.65
CA HIS A 113 1.47 -3.30 16.91
C HIS A 113 1.82 -2.28 18.01
N GLY A 114 0.92 -1.35 18.33
CA GLY A 114 1.11 -0.44 19.46
C GLY A 114 0.33 0.88 19.34
N HIS A 115 -0.81 0.92 20.02
CA HIS A 115 -1.64 2.04 20.50
C HIS A 115 -1.48 3.48 19.94
N ASP A 116 -2.66 4.00 19.55
CA ASP A 116 -3.14 5.38 19.62
C ASP A 116 -2.72 6.39 18.54
N ALA A 117 -3.30 6.21 17.36
CA ALA A 117 -4.10 7.27 16.73
C ALA A 117 -5.27 6.56 16.01
N SER A 118 -6.50 6.78 16.46
CA SER A 118 -7.65 6.16 15.81
C SER A 118 -7.94 6.90 14.50
N PHE A 119 -8.28 6.15 13.45
CA PHE A 119 -8.74 6.68 12.17
C PHE A 119 -9.78 7.81 12.28
N ALA A 120 -10.60 7.79 13.35
CA ALA A 120 -11.58 8.82 13.63
C ALA A 120 -10.96 10.19 13.96
N GLU A 121 -9.82 10.23 14.66
CA GLU A 121 -9.16 11.47 15.09
C GLU A 121 -8.51 12.19 13.91
N ASP A 122 -7.80 11.46 13.04
CA ASP A 122 -7.19 12.04 11.83
C ASP A 122 -8.25 12.50 10.83
N TYR A 123 -9.34 11.76 10.69
CA TYR A 123 -10.47 12.16 9.85
C TYR A 123 -11.16 13.41 10.40
N GLN A 124 -11.36 13.51 11.71
CA GLN A 124 -11.91 14.71 12.35
C GLN A 124 -10.98 15.91 12.19
N LEU A 125 -9.67 15.73 12.28
CA LEU A 125 -8.68 16.79 12.07
C LEU A 125 -8.68 17.27 10.61
N ALA A 126 -8.74 16.36 9.65
CA ALA A 126 -8.87 16.72 8.23
C ALA A 126 -10.18 17.45 7.95
N GLN A 127 -11.30 17.01 8.54
CA GLN A 127 -12.59 17.69 8.42
C GLN A 127 -12.59 19.08 9.07
N SER A 128 -11.95 19.25 10.22
CA SER A 128 -11.91 20.55 10.90
C SER A 128 -11.08 21.57 10.14
N LEU A 129 -9.93 21.17 9.58
CA LEU A 129 -9.13 22.02 8.69
C LEU A 129 -9.89 22.42 7.43
N PHE A 130 -10.71 21.51 6.88
CA PHE A 130 -11.54 21.81 5.72
C PHE A 130 -12.70 22.77 6.05
N ALA A 131 -13.28 22.65 7.25
CA ALA A 131 -14.36 23.51 7.72
C ALA A 131 -13.88 24.95 8.04
N GLU A 132 -12.66 25.12 8.56
CA GLU A 132 -12.09 26.45 8.84
C GLU A 132 -11.88 27.30 7.57
N HIS A 133 -11.71 26.69 6.40
CA HIS A 133 -11.52 27.39 5.13
C HIS A 133 -12.79 27.50 4.28
N ALA A 134 -13.91 26.92 4.71
CA ALA A 134 -15.19 26.93 4.00
C ALA A 134 -16.10 28.09 4.45
N HIS A 135 -15.65 29.34 4.24
CA HIS A 135 -16.55 30.50 4.30
C HIS A 135 -17.22 30.70 2.94
N PRO A 136 -18.55 30.52 2.80
CA PRO A 136 -19.23 30.82 1.55
C PRO A 136 -19.41 32.34 1.38
N HIS A 137 -18.91 32.88 0.26
CA HIS A 137 -19.33 34.19 -0.22
C HIS A 137 -20.84 34.16 -0.55
N PRO A 138 -21.67 35.12 -0.09
CA PRO A 138 -23.10 35.08 -0.34
C PRO A 138 -23.40 35.50 -1.78
N HIS A 139 -23.86 34.56 -2.60
CA HIS A 139 -24.56 34.86 -3.85
C HIS A 139 -26.08 34.85 -3.59
N PRO A 140 -26.84 35.87 -4.03
CA PRO A 140 -28.29 35.91 -3.83
C PRO A 140 -28.99 34.98 -4.84
N HIS A 141 -29.82 34.06 -4.36
CA HIS A 141 -30.68 33.20 -5.19
C HIS A 141 -32.10 33.78 -5.33
N PRO A 142 -32.75 33.71 -6.52
CA PRO A 142 -34.16 34.02 -6.67
C PRO A 142 -35.08 32.80 -6.39
N HIS A 143 -36.33 33.13 -6.05
CA HIS A 143 -37.39 32.32 -5.43
C HIS A 143 -37.93 31.09 -6.21
N PRO A 144 -38.55 30.10 -5.53
CA PRO A 144 -39.08 28.88 -6.13
C PRO A 144 -40.52 29.01 -6.67
N HIS A 145 -40.82 28.27 -7.75
CA HIS A 145 -42.18 28.06 -8.28
C HIS A 145 -42.84 26.81 -7.63
N PRO A 146 -44.15 26.83 -7.30
CA PRO A 146 -44.89 25.66 -6.86
C PRO A 146 -45.64 24.96 -8.03
N HIS A 147 -45.64 23.63 -8.05
CA HIS A 147 -46.48 22.80 -8.91
C HIS A 147 -47.75 22.34 -8.16
N PRO A 148 -48.96 22.42 -8.76
CA PRO A 148 -50.16 21.77 -8.23
C PRO A 148 -50.51 20.47 -8.99
N HIS A 149 -51.04 19.49 -8.25
CA HIS A 149 -51.61 18.23 -8.76
C HIS A 149 -53.08 18.38 -9.21
N GLY A 150 -53.49 17.59 -10.22
CA GLY A 150 -54.89 17.35 -10.60
C GLY A 150 -55.06 16.00 -11.34
N PRO A 151 -56.27 15.38 -11.32
CA PRO A 151 -56.45 13.93 -11.45
C PRO A 151 -56.91 13.46 -12.85
N GLY A 152 -56.67 12.20 -13.20
CA GLY A 152 -57.19 11.57 -14.43
C GLY A 152 -57.45 10.07 -14.25
N GLU A 153 -58.71 9.67 -14.37
CA GLU A 153 -59.22 8.30 -14.34
C GLU A 153 -59.28 7.64 -15.75
N HIS A 154 -59.46 6.30 -15.74
CA HIS A 154 -59.98 5.38 -16.78
C HIS A 154 -58.96 4.83 -17.81
N HIS A 155 -58.98 3.57 -18.27
CA HIS A 155 -59.92 2.44 -18.16
C HIS A 155 -59.16 1.11 -18.45
N HIS A 156 -59.62 0.00 -17.88
CA HIS A 156 -59.23 -1.37 -18.27
C HIS A 156 -60.37 -1.98 -19.10
N ASP A 157 -60.07 -2.75 -20.15
CA ASP A 157 -61.00 -3.72 -20.72
C ASP A 157 -60.29 -5.05 -21.03
N HIS A 158 -60.99 -6.14 -20.70
CA HIS A 158 -60.74 -7.52 -21.08
C HIS A 158 -61.95 -7.99 -21.92
N ASP A 159 -61.67 -8.62 -23.07
CA ASP A 159 -62.57 -9.35 -24.02
C ASP A 159 -63.98 -8.82 -24.34
#